data_AF-A0A349E929-F1
#
_entry.id   AF-A0A349E929-F1
#
_cell.length_a   1.000
_cell.length_b   1.000
_cell.length_c   1.000
_cell.angle_alpha   90.00
_cell.angle_beta   90.00
_cell.angle_gamma   90.00
#
_symmetry.space_group_name_H-M   'P 1'
#
loop_
_entity.id
_entity.type
_entity.pdbx_description
1 polymer ?
#
loop_
_entity_poly.entity_id
_entity_poly.type
_entity_poly.pdbx_seq_one_letter_code
_entity_poly.pdbx_strand_id
1 'polypeptide(L)'
;MRKLPTLIISLAGALSLASQAAHAAEVYSPTPAKISGVTNGVPPSDAIILFDGSNLDAWHSVNGEQQADWTLADGVVTVKNGAGSIKTKQAFADMQLHIEFSPTAVIAGEGQSRGNSGIFLHSLFEVQVLDSWENPTYVNGQAGSVYLQHAPLVNVSKPPGQWQSYDIVFTAPVFAASGA
;
A
#
# COMPACT_ATOMS: atom_id res chain seq x y z
N MET A 1 18.86 -26.00 50.98
CA MET A 1 17.65 -26.74 50.55
C MET A 1 16.47 -25.79 50.54
N ARG A 2 15.87 -25.54 49.37
CA ARG A 2 14.51 -25.01 49.20
C ARG A 2 13.94 -25.66 47.94
N LYS A 3 13.01 -26.61 48.09
CA LYS A 3 12.25 -27.17 46.99
C LYS A 3 11.04 -26.26 46.74
N LEU A 4 10.85 -25.80 45.51
CA LEU A 4 9.61 -25.14 45.11
C LEU A 4 8.49 -26.19 44.98
N PRO A 5 7.26 -25.91 45.43
CA PRO A 5 6.13 -26.80 45.20
C PRO A 5 5.60 -26.62 43.77
N THR A 6 5.38 -27.73 43.08
CA THR A 6 4.59 -27.77 41.84
C THR A 6 3.12 -27.69 42.19
N LEU A 7 2.43 -26.66 41.70
CA LEU A 7 0.98 -26.54 41.83
C LEU A 7 0.33 -27.17 40.59
N ILE A 8 -0.43 -28.25 40.77
CA ILE A 8 -1.28 -28.83 39.73
C ILE A 8 -2.70 -28.34 40.00
N ILE A 9 -3.26 -27.57 39.05
CA ILE A 9 -4.68 -27.21 39.06
C ILE A 9 -5.42 -28.28 38.25
N SER A 10 -6.18 -29.13 38.94
CA SER A 10 -7.18 -30.00 38.32
C SER A 10 -8.50 -29.23 38.22
N LEU A 11 -8.85 -28.79 37.01
CA LEU A 11 -10.13 -28.16 36.71
C LEU A 11 -11.15 -29.26 36.38
N ALA A 12 -11.94 -29.68 37.37
CA ALA A 12 -13.12 -30.51 37.15
C ALA A 12 -14.26 -29.62 36.63
N GLY A 13 -14.89 -30.06 35.55
CA GLY A 13 -15.76 -29.26 34.70
C GLY A 13 -17.05 -28.71 35.33
N ALA A 14 -17.42 -27.53 34.85
CA ALA A 14 -18.81 -27.11 34.71
C ALA A 14 -18.99 -26.68 33.25
N LEU A 15 -19.39 -27.62 32.39
CA LEU A 15 -19.68 -27.37 30.99
C LEU A 15 -21.13 -27.76 30.73
N SER A 16 -22.06 -26.82 30.83
CA SER A 16 -23.31 -26.84 30.07
C SER A 16 -24.13 -25.59 30.40
N LEU A 17 -24.10 -24.61 29.50
CA LEU A 17 -25.16 -23.62 29.22
C LEU A 17 -24.69 -22.62 28.12
N ALA A 18 -23.40 -22.54 27.82
CA ALA A 18 -22.88 -21.65 26.77
C ALA A 18 -23.00 -22.21 25.34
N SER A 19 -23.30 -23.50 25.13
CA SER A 19 -23.30 -24.10 23.78
C SER A 19 -24.60 -23.90 22.99
N GLN A 20 -25.73 -23.62 23.65
CA GLN A 20 -27.02 -23.44 22.95
C GLN A 20 -27.20 -22.05 22.33
N ALA A 21 -26.50 -21.03 22.84
CA ALA A 21 -26.56 -19.67 22.28
C ALA A 21 -25.73 -19.49 21.00
N ALA A 22 -24.66 -20.29 20.82
CA ALA A 22 -23.77 -20.19 19.66
C ALA A 22 -24.46 -20.62 18.35
N HIS A 23 -25.22 -21.72 18.36
CA HIS A 23 -25.89 -22.23 17.15
C HIS A 23 -26.94 -21.28 16.57
N ALA A 24 -27.60 -20.46 17.39
CA ALA A 24 -28.59 -19.49 16.88
C ALA A 24 -27.95 -18.29 16.15
N ALA A 25 -26.65 -18.06 16.34
CA ALA A 25 -25.89 -17.00 15.70
C ALA A 25 -25.12 -17.47 14.46
N GLU A 26 -25.19 -18.75 14.10
CA GLU A 26 -24.46 -19.31 12.97
C GLU A 26 -25.13 -18.92 11.65
N VAL A 27 -24.45 -18.08 10.87
CA VAL A 27 -24.85 -17.68 9.53
C VAL A 27 -24.04 -18.49 8.52
N TYR A 28 -24.69 -19.38 7.78
CA TYR A 28 -24.04 -20.27 6.81
C TYR A 28 -24.03 -19.74 5.36
N SER A 29 -24.85 -18.71 5.08
CA SER A 29 -25.02 -18.18 3.74
C SER A 29 -25.20 -16.66 3.74
N PRO A 30 -24.64 -15.95 2.74
CA PRO A 30 -23.84 -16.50 1.64
C PRO A 30 -22.48 -17.01 2.11
N THR A 31 -21.98 -18.07 1.46
CA THR A 31 -20.61 -18.53 1.70
C THR A 31 -19.65 -17.45 1.20
N PRO A 32 -18.65 -17.03 2.00
CA PRO A 32 -17.66 -16.07 1.56
C PRO A 32 -16.95 -16.55 0.28
N ALA A 33 -16.71 -15.62 -0.66
CA ALA A 33 -15.99 -15.93 -1.88
C ALA A 33 -14.55 -16.38 -1.54
N LYS A 34 -14.07 -17.43 -2.20
CA LYS A 34 -12.69 -17.89 -2.07
C LYS A 34 -11.78 -17.03 -2.96
N ILE A 35 -10.90 -16.25 -2.34
CA ILE A 35 -9.87 -15.47 -3.04
C ILE A 35 -8.60 -16.31 -3.17
N SER A 36 -7.95 -16.25 -4.32
CA SER A 36 -6.65 -16.89 -4.61
C SER A 36 -5.58 -15.84 -4.90
N GLY A 37 -4.32 -16.24 -5.02
CA GLY A 37 -3.23 -15.32 -5.39
C GLY A 37 -2.60 -14.55 -4.23
N VAL A 38 -3.10 -14.64 -2.99
CA VAL A 38 -2.62 -13.87 -1.81
C VAL A 38 -1.19 -14.25 -1.32
N THR A 39 -0.38 -14.91 -2.15
CA THR A 39 0.97 -15.37 -1.81
C THR A 39 1.94 -15.11 -2.95
N ASN A 40 3.20 -14.82 -2.61
CA ASN A 40 4.34 -14.73 -3.54
C ASN A 40 4.27 -13.59 -4.57
N GLY A 41 3.72 -12.42 -4.21
CA GLY A 41 3.67 -11.26 -5.09
C GLY A 41 2.72 -11.40 -6.28
N VAL A 42 1.88 -12.44 -6.27
CA VAL A 42 0.78 -12.57 -7.23
C VAL A 42 -0.37 -11.67 -6.76
N PRO A 43 -1.00 -10.89 -7.64
CA PRO A 43 -2.20 -10.14 -7.26
C PRO A 43 -3.34 -11.08 -6.85
N PRO A 44 -4.14 -10.73 -5.83
CA PRO A 44 -5.35 -11.46 -5.50
C PRO A 44 -6.28 -11.60 -6.72
N SER A 45 -7.05 -12.68 -6.80
CA SER A 45 -7.91 -12.96 -7.95
C SER A 45 -9.05 -11.95 -8.17
N ASP A 46 -9.34 -11.11 -7.18
CA ASP A 46 -10.30 -10.01 -7.23
C ASP A 46 -9.63 -8.63 -7.42
N ALA A 47 -8.30 -8.58 -7.53
CA ALA A 47 -7.57 -7.34 -7.74
C ALA A 47 -7.77 -6.79 -9.16
N ILE A 48 -7.86 -5.46 -9.26
CA ILE A 48 -7.76 -4.76 -10.53
C ILE A 48 -6.28 -4.55 -10.85
N ILE A 49 -5.83 -5.13 -11.95
CA ILE A 49 -4.43 -5.02 -12.38
C ILE A 49 -4.23 -3.67 -13.07
N LEU A 50 -3.55 -2.76 -12.37
CA LEU A 50 -3.19 -1.45 -12.93
C LEU A 50 -1.94 -1.53 -13.82
N PHE A 51 -1.03 -2.45 -13.53
CA PHE A 51 0.19 -2.67 -14.31
C PHE A 51 0.75 -4.08 -14.03
N ASP A 52 1.09 -4.81 -15.08
CA ASP A 52 1.68 -6.16 -15.03
C ASP A 52 2.97 -6.29 -15.86
N GLY A 53 3.50 -5.15 -16.34
CA GLY A 53 4.66 -5.12 -17.23
C GLY A 53 4.34 -5.12 -18.73
N SER A 54 3.06 -5.22 -19.14
CA SER A 54 2.73 -5.34 -20.55
C SER A 54 2.34 -4.02 -21.25
N ASN A 55 1.64 -3.11 -20.57
CA ASN A 55 1.13 -1.86 -21.16
C ASN A 55 0.74 -0.82 -20.08
N LEU A 56 0.32 0.37 -20.51
CA LEU A 56 -0.21 1.45 -19.65
C LEU A 56 -1.69 1.74 -19.93
N ASP A 57 -2.47 0.75 -20.35
CA ASP A 57 -3.86 0.94 -20.79
C ASP A 57 -4.78 1.34 -19.65
N ALA A 58 -4.43 1.03 -18.40
CA ALA A 58 -5.15 1.51 -17.22
C ALA A 58 -4.88 2.98 -16.88
N TRP A 59 -3.95 3.64 -17.60
CA TRP A 59 -3.43 4.97 -17.27
C TRP A 59 -3.62 5.98 -18.40
N HIS A 60 -3.72 7.25 -18.04
CA HIS A 60 -3.63 8.38 -18.97
C HIS A 60 -2.81 9.51 -18.34
N SER A 61 -2.36 10.46 -19.17
CA SER A 61 -1.70 11.67 -18.66
C SER A 61 -2.64 12.48 -17.78
N VAL A 62 -2.09 13.18 -16.79
CA VAL A 62 -2.86 14.19 -16.04
C VAL A 62 -3.09 15.44 -16.91
N ASN A 63 -2.15 15.77 -17.80
CA ASN A 63 -2.15 17.00 -18.60
C ASN A 63 -2.96 16.89 -19.91
N GLY A 64 -3.91 15.97 -19.97
CA GLY A 64 -4.81 15.71 -21.09
C GLY A 64 -5.27 14.26 -21.11
N GLU A 65 -6.36 13.92 -21.79
CA GLU A 65 -6.86 12.54 -21.86
C GLU A 65 -6.05 11.59 -22.76
N GLN A 66 -4.82 11.99 -23.10
CA GLN A 66 -3.90 11.21 -23.92
C GLN A 66 -3.33 10.05 -23.11
N GLN A 67 -2.95 8.98 -23.83
CA GLN A 67 -2.29 7.84 -23.22
C GLN A 67 -1.05 8.26 -22.41
N ALA A 68 -0.80 7.57 -21.29
CA ALA A 68 0.40 7.78 -20.48
C ALA A 68 1.67 7.60 -21.32
N ASP A 69 2.54 8.62 -21.34
CA ASP A 69 3.81 8.63 -22.11
C ASP A 69 5.03 8.39 -21.19
N TRP A 70 4.87 7.51 -20.20
CA TRP A 70 6.02 6.97 -19.46
C TRP A 70 6.64 5.82 -20.25
N THR A 71 7.94 5.57 -20.05
CA THR A 71 8.68 4.59 -20.86
C THR A 71 8.48 3.19 -20.31
N LEU A 72 7.87 2.31 -21.11
CA LEU A 72 7.78 0.89 -20.82
C LEU A 72 8.97 0.14 -21.44
N ALA A 73 9.76 -0.53 -20.62
CA ALA A 73 10.84 -1.42 -21.04
C ALA A 73 11.04 -2.53 -20.00
N ASP A 74 11.36 -3.75 -20.46
CA ASP A 74 11.72 -4.88 -19.59
C ASP A 74 10.71 -5.18 -18.47
N GLY A 75 9.42 -5.01 -18.74
CA GLY A 75 8.35 -5.25 -17.76
C GLY A 75 8.18 -4.15 -16.70
N VAL A 76 8.85 -3.01 -16.86
CA VAL A 76 8.84 -1.90 -15.91
C VAL A 76 8.44 -0.60 -16.61
N VAL A 77 7.64 0.22 -15.94
CA VAL A 77 7.38 1.60 -16.36
C VAL A 77 8.33 2.56 -15.65
N THR A 78 9.03 3.38 -16.43
CA THR A 78 9.95 4.41 -15.95
C THR A 78 9.39 5.80 -16.25
N VAL A 79 9.44 6.69 -15.25
CA VAL A 79 9.05 8.09 -15.41
C VAL A 79 9.86 8.73 -16.54
N LYS A 80 9.15 9.33 -17.51
CA LYS A 80 9.77 10.13 -18.58
C LYS A 80 9.77 11.59 -18.18
N ASN A 81 10.94 12.14 -17.83
CA ASN A 81 11.07 13.54 -17.45
C ASN A 81 10.47 14.47 -18.53
N GLY A 82 9.61 15.38 -18.11
CA GLY A 82 8.89 16.31 -19.01
C GLY A 82 7.56 15.79 -19.56
N ALA A 83 7.24 14.49 -19.45
CA ALA A 83 5.94 13.95 -19.87
C ALA A 83 4.80 14.24 -18.88
N GLY A 84 5.15 14.65 -17.66
CA GLY A 84 4.20 14.93 -16.58
C GLY A 84 3.72 13.67 -15.85
N SER A 85 2.81 13.86 -14.92
CA SER A 85 2.22 12.79 -14.11
C SER A 85 1.19 11.98 -14.91
N ILE A 86 0.97 10.75 -14.47
CA ILE A 86 -0.08 9.86 -14.98
C ILE A 86 -1.08 9.56 -13.88
N LYS A 87 -2.32 9.23 -14.25
CA LYS A 87 -3.36 8.79 -13.31
C LYS A 87 -4.15 7.63 -13.90
N THR A 88 -4.80 6.85 -13.04
CA THR A 88 -5.66 5.76 -13.45
C THR A 88 -6.87 6.30 -14.21
N LYS A 89 -7.30 5.59 -15.25
CA LYS A 89 -8.55 5.91 -15.97
C LYS A 89 -9.78 5.65 -15.09
N GLN A 90 -9.72 4.61 -14.26
CA GLN A 90 -10.73 4.30 -13.27
C GLN A 90 -10.53 5.17 -12.02
N ALA A 91 -11.64 5.64 -11.44
CA ALA A 91 -11.67 6.26 -10.13
C ALA A 91 -11.95 5.21 -9.05
N PHE A 92 -11.33 5.38 -7.89
CA PHE A 92 -11.44 4.49 -6.74
C PHE A 92 -11.88 5.29 -5.51
N ALA A 93 -12.56 4.63 -4.57
CA ALA A 93 -12.87 5.16 -3.25
C ALA A 93 -12.01 4.40 -2.21
N ASP A 94 -12.63 3.70 -1.27
CA ASP A 94 -11.94 2.77 -0.38
C ASP A 94 -11.18 1.72 -1.20
N MET A 95 -9.91 1.49 -0.86
CA MET A 95 -9.05 0.57 -1.61
C MET A 95 -7.90 0.02 -0.78
N GLN A 96 -7.40 -1.13 -1.22
CA GLN A 96 -6.07 -1.63 -0.89
C GLN A 96 -5.22 -1.56 -2.16
N LEU A 97 -4.03 -0.98 -2.06
CA LEU A 97 -3.13 -0.75 -3.18
C LEU A 97 -1.77 -1.36 -2.86
N HIS A 98 -1.31 -2.25 -3.73
CA HIS A 98 0.07 -2.70 -3.77
C HIS A 98 0.80 -1.99 -4.92
N ILE A 99 2.01 -1.48 -4.66
CA ILE A 99 2.88 -0.89 -5.67
C ILE A 99 4.34 -1.12 -5.32
N GLU A 100 5.12 -1.49 -6.32
CA GLU A 100 6.58 -1.56 -6.22
C GLU A 100 7.21 -0.39 -6.97
N PHE A 101 8.30 0.16 -6.42
CA PHE A 101 9.06 1.24 -7.01
C PHE A 101 10.55 1.09 -6.73
N SER A 102 11.37 1.69 -7.58
CA SER A 102 12.83 1.69 -7.43
C SER A 102 13.39 3.02 -7.88
N PRO A 103 14.02 3.81 -6.99
CA PRO A 103 14.90 4.89 -7.42
C PRO A 103 16.02 4.33 -8.29
N THR A 104 16.52 5.13 -9.23
CA THR A 104 17.62 4.68 -10.10
C THR A 104 18.84 4.27 -9.26
N ALA A 105 19.64 3.32 -9.76
CA ALA A 105 20.88 2.91 -9.08
C ALA A 105 21.93 4.04 -9.00
N VAL A 106 21.74 5.11 -9.78
CA VAL A 106 22.63 6.27 -9.82
C VAL A 106 22.14 7.30 -8.81
N ILE A 107 22.94 7.54 -7.77
CA ILE A 107 22.70 8.62 -6.82
C ILE A 107 22.90 9.96 -7.52
N ALA A 108 21.82 10.74 -7.63
CA ALA A 108 21.85 12.08 -8.20
C ALA A 108 20.92 13.00 -7.38
N GLY A 109 21.44 14.14 -6.95
CA GLY A 109 20.74 15.09 -6.08
C GLY A 109 20.84 14.73 -4.60
N GLU A 110 20.16 15.52 -3.78
CA GLU A 110 20.08 15.37 -2.31
C GLU A 110 18.72 15.84 -1.79
N GLY A 111 18.35 15.39 -0.59
CA GLY A 111 17.07 15.69 0.03
C GLY A 111 15.91 15.35 -0.91
N GLN A 112 15.02 16.32 -1.12
CA GLN A 112 13.85 16.17 -2.00
C GLN A 112 14.17 16.09 -3.50
N SER A 113 15.40 16.37 -3.92
CA SER A 113 15.75 16.33 -5.36
C SER A 113 16.26 14.95 -5.81
N ARG A 114 16.37 13.99 -4.88
CA ARG A 114 16.94 12.67 -5.14
C ARG A 114 15.86 11.60 -5.22
N GLY A 115 15.54 11.15 -6.44
CA GLY A 115 14.60 10.06 -6.69
C GLY A 115 13.16 10.34 -6.24
N ASN A 116 12.70 11.59 -6.38
CA ASN A 116 11.39 12.04 -5.91
C ASN A 116 10.26 11.68 -6.88
N SER A 117 9.17 11.14 -6.33
CA SER A 117 7.89 10.90 -6.98
C SER A 117 6.80 10.88 -5.89
N GLY A 118 5.57 10.50 -6.22
CA GLY A 118 4.51 10.42 -5.22
C GLY A 118 3.31 9.61 -5.69
N ILE A 119 2.63 8.97 -4.75
CA ILE A 119 1.37 8.26 -4.99
C ILE A 119 0.25 9.12 -4.42
N PHE A 120 -0.58 9.68 -5.30
CA PHE A 120 -1.65 10.60 -4.91
C PHE A 120 -2.99 9.86 -4.79
N LEU A 121 -3.41 9.58 -3.56
CA LEU A 121 -4.72 9.02 -3.26
C LEU A 121 -5.77 10.12 -3.44
N HIS A 122 -6.80 9.86 -4.24
CA HIS A 122 -7.82 10.85 -4.62
C HIS A 122 -7.26 12.14 -5.27
N SER A 123 -6.04 12.11 -5.82
CA SER A 123 -5.34 13.32 -6.30
C SER A 123 -5.10 14.38 -5.22
N LEU A 124 -5.25 14.05 -3.93
CA LEU A 124 -5.21 14.99 -2.81
C LEU A 124 -4.19 14.60 -1.75
N PHE A 125 -4.08 13.31 -1.44
CA PHE A 125 -3.25 12.81 -0.36
C PHE A 125 -2.04 12.08 -0.93
N GLU A 126 -0.88 12.69 -0.80
CA GLU A 126 0.38 12.13 -1.31
C GLU A 126 1.02 11.21 -0.27
N VAL A 127 1.24 9.96 -0.66
CA VAL A 127 2.19 9.06 -0.02
C VAL A 127 3.53 9.24 -0.72
N GLN A 128 4.51 9.72 0.02
CA GLN A 128 5.78 10.15 -0.53
C GLN A 128 6.60 8.97 -1.07
N VAL A 129 7.14 9.15 -2.28
CA VAL A 129 8.15 8.26 -2.89
C VAL A 129 9.44 9.04 -3.04
N LEU A 130 10.48 8.61 -2.34
CA LEU A 130 11.78 9.28 -2.36
C LEU A 130 12.89 8.26 -2.18
N ASP A 131 14.07 8.51 -2.76
CA ASP A 131 15.27 7.82 -2.33
C ASP A 131 15.69 8.35 -0.95
N SER A 132 15.20 7.69 0.11
CA SER A 132 15.51 8.04 1.51
C SER A 132 16.61 7.16 2.10
N TRP A 133 17.35 6.41 1.28
CA TRP A 133 18.50 5.64 1.75
C TRP A 133 19.72 6.55 1.89
N GLU A 134 20.15 6.74 3.15
CA GLU A 134 21.29 7.61 3.50
C GLU A 134 21.18 9.02 2.88
N ASN A 135 19.96 9.56 2.82
CA ASN A 135 19.64 10.85 2.21
C ASN A 135 18.83 11.72 3.18
N PRO A 136 19.48 12.56 4.01
CA PRO A 136 18.78 13.41 4.96
C PRO A 136 17.85 14.43 4.27
N THR A 137 16.63 14.57 4.81
CA THR A 137 15.64 15.60 4.42
C THR A 137 14.73 15.93 5.61
N TYR A 138 13.72 16.78 5.44
CA TYR A 138 12.74 17.03 6.49
C TYR A 138 11.83 15.80 6.68
N VAL A 139 11.64 15.39 7.95
CA VAL A 139 11.09 14.07 8.29
C VAL A 139 9.66 13.81 7.80
N ASN A 140 8.84 14.85 7.69
CA ASN A 140 7.47 14.75 7.16
C ASN A 140 7.40 14.79 5.62
N GLY A 141 8.53 14.77 4.92
CA GLY A 141 8.59 14.63 3.45
C GLY A 141 9.55 13.55 2.96
N GLN A 142 10.02 12.66 3.84
CA GLN A 142 10.81 11.50 3.42
C GLN A 142 9.88 10.34 2.97
N ALA A 143 10.45 9.31 2.34
CA ALA A 143 9.70 8.17 1.82
C ALA A 143 8.75 7.57 2.87
N GLY A 144 7.49 7.37 2.47
CA GLY A 144 6.44 6.79 3.31
C GLY A 144 5.72 7.80 4.20
N SER A 145 6.09 9.09 4.14
CA SER A 145 5.28 10.13 4.77
C SER A 145 3.94 10.30 4.06
N VAL A 146 2.92 10.73 4.83
CA VAL A 146 1.83 11.51 4.24
C VAL A 146 2.38 12.91 4.09
N TYR A 147 2.67 13.32 2.86
CA TYR A 147 3.56 14.44 2.57
C TYR A 147 3.15 15.71 3.31
N LEU A 148 4.12 16.28 4.05
CA LEU A 148 4.01 17.44 4.94
C LEU A 148 3.03 17.32 6.13
N GLN A 149 2.34 16.20 6.30
CA GLN A 149 1.33 16.01 7.35
C GLN A 149 1.81 15.04 8.44
N HIS A 150 2.25 13.85 8.05
CA HIS A 150 2.68 12.80 8.97
C HIS A 150 3.99 12.18 8.50
N ALA A 151 5.03 12.27 9.34
CA ALA A 151 6.27 11.54 9.11
C ALA A 151 6.04 10.02 9.17
N PRO A 152 6.80 9.21 8.42
CA PRO A 152 6.74 7.77 8.57
C PRO A 152 7.25 7.38 9.96
N LEU A 153 6.75 6.28 10.51
CA LEU A 153 7.15 5.80 11.83
C LEU A 153 8.62 5.38 11.89
N VAL A 154 9.14 4.86 10.77
CA VAL A 154 10.51 4.39 10.58
C VAL A 154 10.94 4.62 9.13
N ASN A 155 12.25 4.71 8.89
CA ASN A 155 12.82 4.66 7.55
C ASN A 155 13.27 3.22 7.26
N VAL A 156 12.68 2.59 6.25
CA VAL A 156 12.98 1.21 5.80
C VAL A 156 13.51 1.19 4.37
N SER A 157 14.02 2.33 3.88
CA SER A 157 14.46 2.45 2.49
C SER A 157 15.67 1.57 2.19
N LYS A 158 15.58 0.82 1.09
CA LYS A 158 16.68 0.01 0.57
C LYS A 158 17.65 0.86 -0.25
N PRO A 159 18.90 0.40 -0.47
CA PRO A 159 19.84 1.08 -1.35
C PRO A 159 19.26 1.37 -2.75
N PRO A 160 19.68 2.45 -3.42
CA PRO A 160 19.23 2.83 -4.76
C PRO A 160 19.38 1.70 -5.77
N GLY A 161 18.42 1.59 -6.70
CA GLY A 161 18.32 0.50 -7.66
C GLY A 161 17.64 -0.76 -7.13
N GLN A 162 17.40 -0.87 -5.81
CA GLN A 162 16.61 -1.98 -5.26
C GLN A 162 15.13 -1.65 -5.22
N TRP A 163 14.31 -2.65 -5.55
CA TRP A 163 12.86 -2.58 -5.45
C TRP A 163 12.38 -2.49 -4.01
N GLN A 164 11.52 -1.51 -3.79
CA GLN A 164 10.78 -1.26 -2.57
C GLN A 164 9.29 -1.46 -2.86
N SER A 165 8.51 -1.80 -1.84
CA SER A 165 7.08 -2.02 -1.99
C SER A 165 6.30 -1.20 -0.96
N TYR A 166 5.16 -0.69 -1.38
CA TYR A 166 4.12 -0.18 -0.49
C TYR A 166 2.88 -1.03 -0.62
N ASP A 167 2.33 -1.38 0.55
CA ASP A 167 0.97 -1.89 0.71
C ASP A 167 0.18 -0.82 1.48
N ILE A 168 -0.74 -0.17 0.78
CA ILE A 168 -1.51 0.99 1.26
C ILE A 168 -2.96 0.57 1.44
N VAL A 169 -3.51 0.77 2.64
CA VAL A 169 -4.94 0.67 2.89
C VAL A 169 -5.48 2.08 3.03
N PHE A 170 -6.45 2.43 2.19
CA PHE A 170 -7.04 3.76 2.13
C PHE A 170 -8.56 3.69 2.33
N THR A 171 -9.05 4.57 3.20
CA THR A 171 -10.48 4.83 3.39
C THR A 171 -10.76 6.24 2.90
N ALA A 172 -11.64 6.36 1.93
CA ALA A 172 -12.00 7.63 1.33
C ALA A 172 -12.73 8.53 2.33
N PRO A 173 -12.45 9.84 2.35
CA PRO A 173 -13.22 10.77 3.16
C PRO A 173 -14.66 10.84 2.66
N VAL A 174 -15.60 10.91 3.60
CA VAL A 174 -17.02 11.19 3.32
C VAL A 174 -17.29 12.62 3.76
N PHE A 175 -17.62 13.49 2.80
CA PHE A 175 -17.94 14.88 3.07
C PHE A 175 -19.44 15.06 3.31
N ALA A 176 -19.80 15.89 4.28
CA ALA A 176 -21.16 16.34 4.45
C ALA A 176 -21.61 17.21 3.26
N ALA A 177 -22.92 17.42 3.09
CA ALA A 177 -23.44 18.30 2.03
C ALA A 177 -22.89 19.75 2.11
N SER A 178 -22.45 20.19 3.29
CA SER A 178 -21.76 21.47 3.52
C SER A 178 -20.31 21.50 3.04
N GLY A 179 -19.76 20.38 2.58
CA GLY A 179 -18.33 20.22 2.24
C GLY A 179 -17.41 20.08 3.46
N ALA A 180 -17.98 19.89 4.65
CA ALA A 180 -17.24 19.63 5.89
C ALA A 180 -16.89 18.14 6.03
#